data_AF-A0A1J0RCF2-F1
#
_entry.id   AF-A0A1J0RCF2-F1
#
_cell.length_a   1.000
_cell.length_b   1.000
_cell.length_c   1.000
_cell.angle_alpha   90.00
_cell.angle_beta   90.00
_cell.angle_gamma   90.00
#
_symmetry.space_group_name_H-M   'P 1'
#
loop_
_entity.id
_entity.type
_entity.pdbx_description
1 polymer ?
#
loop_
_entity_poly.entity_id
_entity_poly.type
_entity_poly.pdbx_seq_one_letter_code
_entity_poly.pdbx_strand_id
1 'polypeptide(L)'
;MKVKKNINKGEVSLWILITLVQVTANEAKTNAACSTPCDCKERLEKIIKYYDIRIANARKNSEYNLKQLLKLQIATLNGDRSLAKAAVPVIGAAGDILDQCKAKLGDAQSKFDAAERLATQVAQTYSIMQRFLKATSQLKLTADGSGYFKETSFTTKTLGKVQPSKCEAPSGGEKAAALTAETAATEPDLPPFALKTKMSLKCSTNSGGSTCHSATVAANGWIQLDLAHTTGDVPDTTAAWRSNTHTTSADFGNEIALLDDNITNLNNALKELKEADPTAACAAKITDYSTIARTGLFKRLAIRTLLQKQGNEKRRQARPKP
;
A
#
# COMPACT_ATOMS: atom_id res chain seq x y z
N MET A 1 -24.35 72.60 1.05
CA MET A 1 -24.15 73.56 -0.07
C MET A 1 -23.36 72.86 -1.17
N LYS A 2 -23.83 72.92 -2.44
CA LYS A 2 -23.28 72.37 -3.71
C LYS A 2 -23.22 70.82 -3.79
N VAL A 3 -24.23 70.12 -4.29
CA VAL A 3 -24.70 69.94 -5.70
C VAL A 3 -23.64 69.35 -6.64
N LYS A 4 -23.85 68.10 -7.12
CA LYS A 4 -24.07 67.82 -8.55
C LYS A 4 -24.50 66.37 -8.81
N LYS A 5 -25.52 66.27 -9.66
CA LYS A 5 -26.12 65.06 -10.23
C LYS A 5 -25.39 64.70 -11.54
N ASN A 6 -25.26 63.39 -11.77
CA ASN A 6 -25.49 62.67 -13.02
C ASN A 6 -24.43 62.55 -14.15
N ILE A 7 -24.18 61.26 -14.47
CA ILE A 7 -24.16 60.59 -15.79
C ILE A 7 -22.91 60.79 -16.68
N ASN A 8 -22.12 59.73 -16.90
CA ASN A 8 -22.17 58.94 -18.16
C ASN A 8 -21.17 57.75 -18.19
N LYS A 9 -21.66 56.66 -18.80
CA LYS A 9 -21.01 55.70 -19.73
C LYS A 9 -19.49 55.46 -19.67
N GLY A 10 -19.10 54.18 -19.60
CA GLY A 10 -17.85 53.72 -20.21
C GLY A 10 -17.31 52.40 -19.64
N GLU A 11 -17.62 51.30 -20.33
CA GLU A 11 -16.70 50.18 -20.60
C GLU A 11 -16.20 49.29 -19.44
N VAL A 12 -16.93 48.18 -19.31
CA VAL A 12 -16.44 46.80 -19.18
C VAL A 12 -14.94 46.64 -19.50
N SER A 13 -14.15 46.26 -18.49
CA SER A 13 -12.96 45.42 -18.67
C SER A 13 -12.58 44.77 -17.34
N LEU A 14 -13.21 43.61 -17.11
CA LEU A 14 -12.88 42.67 -16.06
C LEU A 14 -11.57 41.97 -16.47
N TRP A 15 -10.43 42.47 -15.99
CA TRP A 15 -9.15 41.78 -16.14
C TRP A 15 -9.12 40.57 -15.21
N ILE A 16 -9.48 39.40 -15.74
CA ILE A 16 -9.18 38.11 -15.11
C ILE A 16 -7.68 37.87 -15.30
N LEU A 17 -6.91 38.15 -14.26
CA LEU A 17 -5.53 37.68 -14.10
C LEU A 17 -5.58 36.15 -13.95
N ILE A 18 -5.48 35.44 -15.07
CA ILE A 18 -5.15 34.02 -15.08
C ILE A 18 -3.67 33.95 -14.68
N THR A 19 -3.41 33.72 -13.39
CA THR A 19 -2.11 33.20 -12.98
C THR A 19 -1.93 31.85 -13.68
N LEU A 20 -1.07 31.83 -14.71
CA LEU A 20 -0.45 30.59 -15.16
C LEU A 20 0.23 29.98 -13.94
N VAL A 21 -0.41 29.01 -13.32
CA VAL A 21 0.31 28.00 -12.55
C VAL A 21 1.19 27.32 -13.59
N GLN A 22 2.46 27.73 -13.64
CA GLN A 22 3.48 26.92 -14.24
C GLN A 22 3.41 25.59 -13.48
N VAL A 23 2.88 24.57 -14.15
CA VAL A 23 3.06 23.18 -13.73
C VAL A 23 4.56 22.93 -13.85
N THR A 24 5.31 23.28 -12.82
CA THR A 24 6.58 22.62 -12.60
C THR A 24 6.20 21.17 -12.44
N ALA A 25 6.65 20.34 -13.36
CA ALA A 25 6.71 18.91 -13.16
C ALA A 25 7.62 18.71 -11.94
N ASN A 26 7.04 18.78 -10.74
CA ASN A 26 7.66 18.19 -9.58
C ASN A 26 7.81 16.73 -9.96
N GLU A 27 9.06 16.25 -10.02
CA GLU A 27 9.34 14.83 -9.94
C GLU A 27 8.40 14.25 -8.88
N ALA A 28 7.60 13.26 -9.25
CA ALA A 28 6.67 12.63 -8.34
C ALA A 28 7.49 12.22 -7.10
N LYS A 29 7.26 12.90 -5.97
CA LYS A 29 7.99 12.62 -4.74
C LYS A 29 7.63 11.20 -4.34
N THR A 30 8.53 10.27 -4.62
CA THR A 30 8.41 8.90 -4.14
C THR A 30 8.34 8.94 -2.63
N ASN A 31 7.33 8.29 -2.06
CA ASN A 31 7.24 8.18 -0.62
C ASN A 31 8.44 7.38 -0.10
N ALA A 32 8.97 7.77 1.06
CA ALA A 32 9.99 6.96 1.72
C ALA A 32 9.40 5.60 2.11
N ALA A 33 10.24 4.57 2.15
CA ALA A 33 9.88 3.29 2.71
C ALA A 33 9.46 3.45 4.18
N CYS A 34 8.42 2.75 4.58
CA CYS A 34 7.93 2.77 5.95
C CYS A 34 8.97 2.13 6.89
N SER A 35 9.17 2.72 8.07
CA SER A 35 10.29 2.39 8.96
C SER A 35 9.99 1.36 10.04
N THR A 36 8.71 1.10 10.31
CA THR A 36 8.27 0.18 11.36
C THR A 36 7.15 -0.74 10.86
N PRO A 37 6.96 -1.92 11.48
CA PRO A 37 5.83 -2.80 11.14
C PRO A 37 4.47 -2.08 11.18
N CYS A 38 4.27 -1.15 12.11
CA CYS A 38 3.02 -0.41 12.23
C CYS A 38 2.84 0.66 11.16
N ASP A 39 3.90 1.40 10.82
CA ASP A 39 3.85 2.34 9.68
C ASP A 39 3.54 1.57 8.38
N CYS A 40 4.17 0.42 8.18
CA CYS A 40 3.97 -0.39 6.98
C CYS A 40 2.59 -1.04 6.90
N LYS A 41 2.01 -1.41 8.05
CA LYS A 41 0.61 -1.84 8.11
C LYS A 41 -0.32 -0.74 7.62
N GLU A 42 -0.15 0.49 8.10
CA GLU A 42 -0.97 1.61 7.66
C GLU A 42 -0.77 1.92 6.18
N ARG A 43 0.49 1.90 5.71
CA ARG A 43 0.79 2.10 4.30
C ARG A 43 0.05 1.10 3.43
N LEU A 44 0.08 -0.15 3.83
CA LEU A 44 -0.61 -1.24 3.14
C LEU A 44 -2.13 -1.03 3.10
N GLU A 45 -2.75 -0.60 4.20
CA GLU A 45 -4.18 -0.25 4.24
C GLU A 45 -4.51 0.90 3.27
N LYS A 46 -3.65 1.92 3.17
CA LYS A 46 -3.81 3.01 2.18
C LYS A 46 -3.72 2.51 0.74
N ILE A 47 -2.78 1.60 0.46
CA ILE A 47 -2.60 1.00 -0.87
C ILE A 47 -3.84 0.23 -1.30
N ILE A 48 -4.32 -0.69 -0.46
CA ILE A 48 -5.51 -1.48 -0.77
C ILE A 48 -6.72 -0.56 -0.97
N LYS A 49 -6.96 0.39 -0.05
CA LYS A 49 -8.09 1.32 -0.16
C LYS A 49 -8.07 2.16 -1.44
N TYR A 50 -6.88 2.61 -1.87
CA TYR A 50 -6.75 3.39 -3.10
C TYR A 50 -7.15 2.59 -4.33
N TYR A 51 -6.68 1.34 -4.45
CA TYR A 51 -7.02 0.50 -5.60
C TYR A 51 -8.49 0.06 -5.59
N ASP A 52 -9.06 -0.23 -4.42
CA ASP A 52 -10.48 -0.52 -4.26
C ASP A 52 -11.35 0.62 -4.82
N ILE A 53 -11.08 1.86 -4.41
CA ILE A 53 -11.80 3.05 -4.90
C ILE A 53 -11.66 3.20 -6.41
N ARG A 54 -10.48 2.96 -7.00
CA ARG A 54 -10.27 3.07 -8.45
C ARG A 54 -11.06 2.01 -9.21
N ILE A 55 -11.00 0.76 -8.77
CA ILE A 55 -11.75 -0.34 -9.38
C ILE A 55 -13.26 -0.07 -9.28
N ALA A 56 -13.74 0.39 -8.13
CA ALA A 56 -15.14 0.76 -7.93
C ALA A 56 -15.58 1.91 -8.86
N ASN A 57 -14.76 2.94 -9.02
CA ASN A 57 -15.04 4.05 -9.94
C ASN A 57 -15.05 3.60 -11.41
N ALA A 58 -14.11 2.75 -11.83
CA ALA A 58 -14.08 2.18 -13.16
C ALA A 58 -15.32 1.31 -13.44
N ARG A 59 -15.76 0.52 -12.45
CA ARG A 59 -17.00 -0.27 -12.52
C ARG A 59 -18.22 0.64 -12.71
N LYS A 60 -18.33 1.71 -11.93
CA LYS A 60 -19.42 2.70 -12.06
C LYS A 60 -19.47 3.34 -13.45
N ASN A 61 -18.31 3.65 -14.04
CA ASN A 61 -18.25 4.17 -15.41
C ASN A 61 -18.70 3.13 -16.44
N SER A 62 -18.32 1.86 -16.26
CA SER A 62 -18.76 0.75 -17.11
C SER A 62 -20.28 0.58 -17.08
N GLU A 63 -20.88 0.58 -15.88
CA GLU A 63 -22.33 0.49 -15.69
C GLU A 63 -23.08 1.68 -16.32
N TYR A 64 -22.52 2.88 -16.18
CA TYR A 64 -23.06 4.07 -16.85
C TYR A 64 -23.06 3.90 -18.37
N ASN A 65 -21.94 3.49 -18.95
CA ASN A 65 -21.84 3.27 -20.40
C ASN A 65 -22.78 2.16 -20.89
N LEU A 66 -22.92 1.07 -20.13
CA LEU A 66 -23.86 0.00 -20.46
C LEU A 66 -25.30 0.54 -20.51
N LYS A 67 -25.70 1.36 -19.54
CA LYS A 67 -27.01 2.01 -19.54
C LYS A 67 -27.22 2.91 -20.76
N GLN A 68 -26.19 3.66 -21.17
CA GLN A 68 -26.29 4.50 -22.36
C GLN A 68 -26.38 3.66 -23.66
N LEU A 69 -25.70 2.52 -23.72
CA LEU A 69 -25.76 1.62 -24.86
C LEU A 69 -27.18 1.04 -25.01
N LEU A 70 -27.76 0.58 -23.90
CA LEU A 70 -29.14 0.08 -23.88
C LEU A 70 -30.14 1.14 -24.35
N LYS A 71 -29.98 2.39 -23.91
CA LYS A 71 -30.81 3.52 -24.40
C LYS A 71 -30.67 3.73 -25.90
N LEU A 72 -29.44 3.70 -26.42
CA LEU A 72 -29.18 3.84 -27.85
C LEU A 72 -29.80 2.69 -28.66
N GLN A 73 -29.70 1.46 -28.16
CA GLN A 73 -30.33 0.29 -28.77
C GLN A 73 -31.85 0.41 -28.81
N ILE A 74 -32.49 0.81 -27.70
CA ILE A 74 -33.94 1.03 -27.64
C ILE A 74 -34.37 2.15 -28.60
N ALA A 75 -33.65 3.28 -28.62
CA ALA A 75 -33.93 4.39 -29.54
C ALA A 75 -33.78 3.96 -31.02
N THR A 76 -32.79 3.11 -31.30
CA THR A 76 -32.57 2.53 -32.63
C THR A 76 -33.71 1.61 -33.05
N LEU A 77 -34.22 0.78 -32.14
CA LEU A 77 -35.33 -0.14 -32.41
C LEU A 77 -36.66 0.58 -32.66
N ASN A 78 -36.88 1.71 -31.99
CA ASN A 78 -38.10 2.52 -32.13
C ASN A 78 -37.98 3.63 -33.18
N GLY A 79 -36.79 3.81 -33.77
CA GLY A 79 -36.51 4.83 -34.77
C GLY A 79 -36.84 4.40 -36.18
N ASP A 80 -36.68 5.34 -37.12
CA ASP A 80 -36.79 5.01 -38.54
C ASP A 80 -35.57 4.19 -39.03
N ARG A 81 -35.70 3.64 -40.24
CA ARG A 81 -34.65 2.82 -40.85
C ARG A 81 -33.34 3.58 -41.09
N SER A 82 -33.41 4.91 -41.24
CA SER A 82 -32.24 5.76 -41.43
C SER A 82 -31.44 5.88 -40.14
N LEU A 83 -32.12 6.16 -39.02
CA LEU A 83 -31.55 6.19 -37.68
C LEU A 83 -30.95 4.83 -37.33
N ALA A 84 -31.66 3.73 -37.60
CA ALA A 84 -31.15 2.40 -37.32
C ALA A 84 -29.85 2.10 -38.08
N LYS A 85 -29.77 2.46 -39.37
CA LYS A 85 -28.57 2.31 -40.18
C LYS A 85 -27.41 3.17 -39.67
N ALA A 86 -27.70 4.40 -39.21
CA ALA A 86 -26.71 5.32 -38.68
C ALA A 86 -26.19 4.94 -37.29
N ALA A 87 -27.00 4.24 -36.49
CA ALA A 87 -26.63 3.82 -35.14
C ALA A 87 -25.71 2.59 -35.11
N VAL A 88 -25.71 1.73 -36.14
CA VAL A 88 -24.90 0.48 -36.17
C VAL A 88 -23.42 0.72 -35.82
N PRO A 89 -22.71 1.69 -36.44
CA PRO A 89 -21.30 1.93 -36.11
C PRO A 89 -21.08 2.41 -34.68
N VAL A 90 -22.02 3.21 -34.15
CA VAL A 90 -21.97 3.73 -32.78
C VAL A 90 -22.19 2.60 -31.77
N ILE A 91 -23.21 1.77 -31.99
CA ILE A 91 -23.52 0.61 -31.14
C ILE A 91 -22.35 -0.36 -31.11
N GLY A 92 -21.77 -0.69 -32.28
CA GLY A 92 -20.61 -1.59 -32.34
C GLY A 92 -19.41 -1.05 -31.58
N ALA A 93 -19.06 0.22 -31.79
CA ALA A 93 -17.96 0.88 -31.09
C ALA A 93 -18.18 0.97 -29.57
N ALA A 94 -19.40 1.28 -29.15
CA ALA A 94 -19.77 1.29 -27.73
C ALA A 94 -19.64 -0.10 -27.09
N GLY A 95 -20.03 -1.15 -27.83
CA GLY A 95 -19.81 -2.54 -27.41
C GLY A 95 -18.33 -2.87 -27.22
N ASP A 96 -17.47 -2.54 -28.19
CA ASP A 96 -16.02 -2.75 -28.11
C ASP A 96 -15.37 -2.02 -26.92
N ILE A 97 -15.80 -0.79 -26.62
CA ILE A 97 -15.36 -0.05 -25.44
C ILE A 97 -15.77 -0.78 -24.14
N LEU A 98 -17.02 -1.23 -24.06
CA LEU A 98 -17.52 -1.94 -22.87
C LEU A 98 -16.82 -3.28 -22.67
N ASP A 99 -16.57 -4.03 -23.74
CA ASP A 99 -15.87 -5.32 -23.68
C ASP A 99 -14.42 -5.14 -23.20
N GLN A 100 -13.71 -4.14 -23.72
CA GLN A 100 -12.35 -3.82 -23.27
C GLN A 100 -12.31 -3.38 -21.80
N CYS A 101 -13.24 -2.51 -21.38
CA CYS A 101 -13.36 -2.11 -19.99
C CYS A 101 -13.69 -3.31 -19.08
N LYS A 102 -14.62 -4.19 -19.48
CA LYS A 102 -15.00 -5.38 -18.71
C LYS A 102 -13.83 -6.36 -18.55
N ALA A 103 -13.06 -6.61 -19.61
CA ALA A 103 -11.87 -7.45 -19.55
C ALA A 103 -10.84 -6.89 -18.56
N LYS A 104 -10.57 -5.58 -18.62
CA LYS A 104 -9.64 -4.91 -17.71
C LYS A 104 -10.14 -4.85 -16.26
N LEU A 105 -11.44 -4.68 -16.04
CA LEU A 105 -12.04 -4.76 -14.70
C LEU A 105 -11.91 -6.17 -14.10
N GLY A 106 -12.08 -7.22 -14.90
CA GLY A 106 -11.91 -8.60 -14.45
C GLY A 106 -10.47 -8.90 -14.01
N ASP A 107 -9.50 -8.49 -14.82
CA ASP A 107 -8.07 -8.59 -14.51
C ASP A 107 -7.72 -7.81 -13.24
N ALA A 108 -8.11 -6.53 -13.17
CA ALA A 108 -7.88 -5.68 -12.01
C ALA A 108 -8.47 -6.26 -10.71
N GLN A 109 -9.72 -6.76 -10.75
CA GLN A 109 -10.36 -7.36 -9.58
C GLN A 109 -9.63 -8.63 -9.14
N SER A 110 -9.23 -9.50 -10.08
CA SER A 110 -8.50 -10.72 -9.73
C SER A 110 -7.14 -10.41 -9.08
N LYS A 111 -6.42 -9.39 -9.56
CA LYS A 111 -5.15 -8.96 -8.97
C LYS A 111 -5.37 -8.29 -7.62
N PHE A 112 -6.45 -7.52 -7.48
CA PHE A 112 -6.83 -6.91 -6.21
C PHE A 112 -7.11 -7.97 -5.14
N ASP A 113 -7.94 -8.97 -5.44
CA ASP A 113 -8.30 -10.02 -4.49
C ASP A 113 -7.06 -10.81 -4.02
N ALA A 114 -6.10 -11.06 -4.93
CA ALA A 114 -4.84 -11.71 -4.59
C ALA A 114 -3.98 -10.85 -3.65
N ALA A 115 -3.82 -9.56 -3.98
CA ALA A 115 -3.07 -8.61 -3.18
C ALA A 115 -3.72 -8.38 -1.81
N GLU A 116 -5.05 -8.26 -1.72
CA GLU A 116 -5.79 -8.03 -0.48
C GLU A 116 -5.66 -9.20 0.51
N ARG A 117 -5.69 -10.45 0.01
CA ARG A 117 -5.47 -11.63 0.85
C ARG A 117 -4.09 -11.64 1.48
N LEU A 118 -3.05 -11.43 0.67
CA LEU A 118 -1.67 -11.34 1.15
C LEU A 118 -1.49 -10.14 2.09
N ALA A 119 -2.13 -9.00 1.76
CA ALA A 119 -2.07 -7.80 2.55
C ALA A 119 -2.65 -8.02 3.95
N THR A 120 -3.77 -8.73 4.04
CA THR A 120 -4.41 -9.08 5.31
C THR A 120 -3.49 -9.94 6.18
N GLN A 121 -2.83 -10.95 5.59
CA GLN A 121 -1.88 -11.81 6.30
C GLN A 121 -0.68 -11.01 6.83
N VAL A 122 -0.04 -10.22 5.97
CA VAL A 122 1.12 -9.39 6.35
C VAL A 122 0.74 -8.33 7.40
N ALA A 123 -0.41 -7.68 7.27
CA ALA A 123 -0.92 -6.70 8.24
C ALA A 123 -1.18 -7.33 9.63
N GLN A 124 -1.68 -8.57 9.66
CA GLN A 124 -1.83 -9.33 10.90
C GLN A 124 -0.46 -9.67 11.50
N THR A 125 0.49 -10.12 10.68
CA THR A 125 1.86 -10.41 11.13
C THR A 125 2.55 -9.18 11.71
N TYR A 126 2.44 -8.00 11.08
CA TYR A 126 2.94 -6.76 11.65
C TYR A 126 2.31 -6.42 13.01
N SER A 127 1.01 -6.70 13.16
CA SER A 127 0.33 -6.52 14.45
C SER A 127 0.83 -7.50 15.51
N ILE A 128 1.18 -8.74 15.12
CA ILE A 128 1.78 -9.74 16.01
C ILE A 128 3.19 -9.32 16.43
N MET A 129 4.04 -8.91 15.47
CA MET A 129 5.37 -8.39 15.73
C MET A 129 5.34 -7.26 16.76
N GLN A 130 4.45 -6.28 16.59
CA GLN A 130 4.32 -5.17 17.52
C GLN A 130 4.00 -5.60 18.96
N ARG A 131 3.19 -6.65 19.13
CA ARG A 131 2.86 -7.18 20.46
C ARG A 131 4.08 -7.83 21.11
N PHE A 132 4.89 -8.55 20.34
CA PHE A 132 6.14 -9.15 20.83
C PHE A 132 7.20 -8.12 21.17
N LEU A 133 7.33 -7.04 20.38
CA LEU A 133 8.24 -5.93 20.67
C LEU A 133 7.97 -5.27 22.03
N LYS A 134 6.72 -5.33 22.51
CA LYS A 134 6.31 -4.80 23.82
C LYS A 134 6.35 -5.85 24.95
N ALA A 135 6.52 -7.12 24.61
CA ALA A 135 6.54 -8.20 25.58
C ALA A 135 7.98 -8.46 26.05
N THR A 136 8.20 -8.26 27.35
CA THR A 136 9.48 -8.58 28.01
C THR A 136 9.25 -9.62 29.10
N SER A 137 10.05 -10.68 29.09
CA SER A 137 10.10 -11.68 30.15
C SER A 137 11.37 -11.49 30.97
N GLN A 138 11.30 -11.80 32.26
CA GLN A 138 12.43 -11.74 33.16
C GLN A 138 12.39 -12.91 34.13
N LEU A 139 13.54 -13.57 34.27
CA LEU A 139 13.81 -14.53 35.32
C LEU A 139 15.00 -14.00 36.12
N LYS A 140 14.83 -13.84 37.42
CA LYS A 140 15.92 -13.52 38.35
C LYS A 140 16.03 -14.59 39.42
N LEU A 141 17.21 -15.16 39.52
CA LEU A 141 17.61 -16.09 40.56
C LEU A 141 18.53 -15.35 41.53
N THR A 142 18.20 -15.33 42.82
CA THR A 142 19.07 -14.80 43.87
C THR A 142 19.44 -15.93 44.82
N ALA A 143 20.74 -16.16 44.99
CA ALA A 143 21.27 -17.15 45.92
C ALA A 143 20.93 -16.75 47.37
N ASP A 144 20.76 -17.74 48.23
CA ASP A 144 20.52 -17.50 49.65
C ASP A 144 21.78 -16.99 50.38
N GLY A 145 21.70 -16.84 51.71
CA GLY A 145 22.83 -16.39 52.53
C GLY A 145 24.05 -17.31 52.52
N SER A 146 23.92 -18.52 51.95
CA SER A 146 25.01 -19.49 51.77
C SER A 146 25.49 -19.62 50.32
N GLY A 147 24.94 -18.83 49.39
CA GLY A 147 25.32 -18.87 47.98
C GLY A 147 24.65 -19.99 47.18
N TYR A 148 23.66 -20.69 47.75
CA TYR A 148 22.91 -21.73 47.04
C TYR A 148 21.61 -21.19 46.44
N PHE A 149 21.25 -21.69 45.26
CA PHE A 149 19.92 -21.46 44.69
C PHE A 149 18.93 -22.51 45.21
N LYS A 150 17.91 -22.06 45.93
CA LYS A 150 16.84 -22.89 46.52
C LYS A 150 15.49 -22.52 45.93
N GLU A 151 14.41 -23.15 46.41
CA GLU A 151 13.03 -22.84 45.98
C GLU A 151 12.71 -21.34 46.07
N THR A 152 13.18 -20.66 47.11
CA THR A 152 12.96 -19.23 47.34
C THR A 152 13.84 -18.32 46.47
N SER A 153 14.78 -18.87 45.71
CA SER A 153 15.71 -18.10 44.89
C SER A 153 15.08 -17.48 43.65
N PHE A 154 13.88 -17.90 43.22
CA PHE A 154 13.14 -17.33 42.09
C PHE A 154 12.52 -15.98 42.47
N THR A 155 13.36 -14.97 42.69
CA THR A 155 12.98 -13.64 43.17
C THR A 155 12.24 -12.81 42.12
N THR A 156 12.38 -13.14 40.84
CA THR A 156 11.52 -12.60 39.79
C THR A 156 11.20 -13.67 38.77
N LYS A 157 9.91 -13.83 38.46
CA LYS A 157 9.41 -14.75 37.44
C LYS A 157 8.27 -14.08 36.67
N THR A 158 8.57 -13.59 35.48
CA THR A 158 7.57 -13.04 34.57
C THR A 158 7.86 -13.52 33.17
N LEU A 159 6.85 -14.06 32.50
CA LEU A 159 6.93 -14.40 31.08
C LEU A 159 6.57 -13.20 30.19
N GLY A 160 6.35 -12.03 30.78
CA GLY A 160 5.78 -10.90 30.07
C GLY A 160 4.29 -11.11 29.78
N LYS A 161 3.59 -10.04 29.39
CA LYS A 161 2.21 -10.12 28.90
C LYS A 161 2.19 -9.64 27.47
N VAL A 162 1.78 -10.51 26.56
CA VAL A 162 1.44 -10.12 25.18
C VAL A 162 0.09 -9.44 25.23
N GLN A 163 0.09 -8.14 25.56
CA GLN A 163 -1.15 -7.37 25.60
C GLN A 163 -1.65 -7.10 24.17
N PRO A 164 -2.96 -6.92 23.97
CA PRO A 164 -3.48 -6.40 22.71
C PRO A 164 -2.98 -4.96 22.53
N SER A 165 -1.78 -4.79 21.97
CA SER A 165 -1.33 -3.49 21.51
C SER A 165 -1.94 -3.22 20.15
N LYS A 166 -2.67 -2.12 20.03
CA LYS A 166 -2.89 -1.53 18.71
C LYS A 166 -1.55 -1.02 18.19
N CYS A 167 -1.40 -0.99 16.87
CA CYS A 167 -0.39 -0.11 16.31
C CYS A 167 -0.70 1.30 16.80
N GLU A 168 0.31 1.96 17.36
CA GLU A 168 0.18 3.36 17.75
C GLU A 168 -0.03 4.21 16.51
N ALA A 169 -0.45 5.47 16.72
CA ALA A 169 -0.63 6.37 15.60
C ALA A 169 0.64 6.40 14.75
N PRO A 170 0.51 6.36 13.42
CA PRO A 170 1.63 6.36 12.48
C PRO A 170 2.62 7.49 12.79
N SER A 171 3.88 7.24 12.48
CA SER A 171 4.90 8.28 12.47
C SER A 171 4.47 9.47 11.58
N GLY A 172 4.98 10.67 11.87
CA GLY A 172 4.63 11.87 11.10
C GLY A 172 4.90 11.73 9.59
N GLY A 173 5.93 10.96 9.22
CA GLY A 173 6.25 10.65 7.82
C GLY A 173 5.17 9.79 7.15
N GLU A 174 4.70 8.74 7.83
CA GLU A 174 3.64 7.89 7.30
C GLU A 174 2.29 8.62 7.24
N LYS A 175 1.97 9.49 8.21
CA LYS A 175 0.79 10.37 8.15
C LYS A 175 0.80 11.28 6.92
N ALA A 176 1.97 11.81 6.56
CA ALA A 176 2.13 12.73 5.45
C ALA A 176 2.21 12.01 4.08
N ALA A 177 2.48 10.70 4.08
CA ALA A 177 2.53 9.92 2.86
C ALA A 177 1.13 9.76 2.26
N ALA A 178 0.87 10.52 1.20
CA ALA A 178 -0.34 10.41 0.42
C ALA A 178 -0.14 9.39 -0.70
N LEU A 179 -1.13 8.53 -0.88
CA LEU A 179 -1.22 7.68 -2.05
C LEU A 179 -2.16 8.35 -3.07
N THR A 180 -1.58 8.93 -4.10
CA THR A 180 -2.28 9.67 -5.16
C THR A 180 -1.99 9.04 -6.52
N ALA A 181 -2.59 9.58 -7.59
CA ALA A 181 -2.29 9.12 -8.95
C ALA A 181 -0.80 9.27 -9.29
N GLU A 182 -0.16 10.29 -8.73
CA GLU A 182 1.24 10.63 -8.97
C GLU A 182 2.20 9.74 -8.16
N THR A 183 1.83 9.37 -6.92
CA THR A 183 2.72 8.62 -6.02
C THR A 183 2.49 7.11 -6.06
N ALA A 184 1.28 6.65 -6.41
CA ALA A 184 0.93 5.22 -6.38
C ALA A 184 1.79 4.35 -7.31
N ALA A 185 2.20 4.88 -8.46
CA ALA A 185 3.03 4.16 -9.43
C ALA A 185 4.46 3.94 -8.92
N THR A 186 4.97 4.90 -8.13
CA THR A 186 6.34 4.88 -7.59
C THR A 186 6.41 4.42 -6.15
N GLU A 187 5.29 3.99 -5.57
CA GLU A 187 5.24 3.57 -4.17
C GLU A 187 6.26 2.45 -3.92
N PRO A 188 7.21 2.61 -2.98
CA PRO A 188 8.25 1.63 -2.73
C PRO A 188 7.67 0.29 -2.25
N ASP A 189 8.49 -0.75 -2.39
CA ASP A 189 8.20 -2.05 -1.80
C ASP A 189 8.19 -1.96 -0.27
N LEU A 190 7.35 -2.78 0.35
CA LEU A 190 7.34 -2.90 1.80
C LEU A 190 8.62 -3.63 2.25
N PRO A 191 9.36 -3.11 3.25
CA PRO A 191 10.61 -3.71 3.68
C PRO A 191 10.38 -5.04 4.43
N PRO A 192 11.31 -6.00 4.32
CA PRO A 192 11.25 -7.25 5.06
C PRO A 192 11.67 -7.02 6.52
N PHE A 193 10.69 -6.89 7.42
CA PHE A 193 11.00 -6.89 8.85
C PHE A 193 11.23 -8.32 9.35
N ALA A 194 12.34 -8.51 10.05
CA ALA A 194 12.60 -9.69 10.84
C ALA A 194 12.33 -9.36 12.31
N LEU A 195 11.53 -10.19 12.99
CA LEU A 195 11.45 -10.14 14.45
C LEU A 195 12.60 -10.98 14.99
N LYS A 196 13.43 -10.44 15.86
CA LYS A 196 14.53 -11.16 16.50
C LYS A 196 14.25 -11.30 17.98
N THR A 197 14.48 -12.50 18.50
CA THR A 197 14.53 -12.74 19.93
C THR A 197 15.86 -12.24 20.47
N LYS A 198 15.84 -11.53 21.59
CA LYS A 198 17.03 -11.10 22.32
C LYS A 198 17.00 -11.69 23.72
N MET A 199 17.96 -12.56 24.02
CA MET A 199 18.27 -12.97 25.38
C MET A 199 19.39 -12.08 25.91
N SER A 200 19.20 -11.54 27.11
CA SER A 200 20.21 -10.74 27.81
C SER A 200 20.49 -11.38 29.17
N LEU A 201 21.74 -11.73 29.43
CA LEU A 201 22.18 -12.33 30.68
C LEU A 201 22.97 -11.31 31.50
N LYS A 202 22.60 -11.15 32.77
CA LYS A 202 23.36 -10.40 33.77
C LYS A 202 23.66 -11.30 34.97
N CYS A 203 24.76 -11.02 35.66
CA CYS A 203 25.14 -11.78 36.85
C CYS A 203 25.94 -10.91 37.83
N SER A 204 25.68 -11.10 39.12
CA SER A 204 26.48 -10.56 40.21
C SER A 204 26.85 -11.66 41.21
N THR A 205 28.06 -11.64 41.74
CA THR A 205 28.47 -12.64 42.75
C THR A 205 27.91 -12.36 44.13
N ASN A 206 27.45 -11.13 44.39
CA ASN A 206 26.87 -10.71 45.66
C ASN A 206 25.79 -9.64 45.44
N SER A 207 25.19 -9.13 46.52
CA SER A 207 24.23 -8.03 46.46
C SER A 207 24.86 -6.69 46.01
N GLY A 208 26.18 -6.53 46.17
CA GLY A 208 26.92 -5.30 45.89
C GLY A 208 27.35 -5.09 44.44
N GLY A 209 27.03 -6.00 43.52
CA GLY A 209 27.36 -5.82 42.10
C GLY A 209 28.76 -6.30 41.69
N SER A 210 29.35 -7.26 42.39
CA SER A 210 30.63 -7.84 41.95
C SER A 210 30.48 -8.74 40.72
N THR A 211 31.48 -8.77 39.85
CA THR A 211 31.39 -9.51 38.57
C THR A 211 31.50 -11.03 38.73
N CYS A 212 30.75 -11.78 37.91
CA CYS A 212 30.74 -13.25 37.87
C CYS A 212 31.75 -13.86 36.88
N HIS A 213 32.47 -13.07 36.09
CA HIS A 213 33.32 -13.60 35.01
C HIS A 213 34.40 -14.57 35.51
N SER A 214 34.99 -14.28 36.67
CA SER A 214 36.10 -15.04 37.26
C SER A 214 35.85 -15.40 38.73
N ALA A 215 34.59 -15.42 39.16
CA ALA A 215 34.22 -15.63 40.55
C ALA A 215 32.89 -16.39 40.66
N THR A 216 32.78 -17.20 41.71
CA THR A 216 31.56 -17.96 42.01
C THR A 216 30.48 -17.05 42.59
N VAL A 217 29.22 -17.44 42.39
CA VAL A 217 28.10 -16.78 43.05
C VAL A 217 28.20 -17.06 44.55
N ALA A 218 28.30 -15.99 45.34
CA ALA A 218 28.36 -16.02 46.79
C ALA A 218 26.99 -15.66 47.40
N ALA A 219 26.96 -15.49 48.72
CA ALA A 219 25.75 -15.11 49.45
C ALA A 219 25.06 -13.90 48.81
N ASN A 220 23.75 -14.03 48.53
CA ASN A 220 22.92 -13.00 47.90
C ASN A 220 23.37 -12.57 46.49
N GLY A 221 24.27 -13.31 45.85
CA GLY A 221 24.56 -13.14 44.42
C GLY A 221 23.36 -13.52 43.56
N TRP A 222 23.37 -13.12 42.29
CA TRP A 222 22.20 -13.30 41.42
C TRP A 222 22.57 -13.52 39.96
N ILE A 223 21.68 -14.20 39.25
CA ILE A 223 21.67 -14.38 37.80
C ILE A 223 20.34 -13.84 37.29
N GLN A 224 20.37 -13.01 36.27
CA GLN A 224 19.18 -12.42 35.66
C GLN A 224 19.19 -12.69 34.16
N LEU A 225 18.07 -13.21 33.66
CA LEU A 225 17.81 -13.44 32.26
C LEU A 225 16.64 -12.54 31.85
N ASP A 226 16.86 -11.72 30.83
CA ASP A 226 15.84 -10.88 30.21
C ASP A 226 15.61 -11.36 28.77
N LEU A 227 14.37 -11.74 28.47
CA LEU A 227 13.93 -12.08 27.12
C LEU A 227 13.13 -10.90 26.55
N ALA A 228 13.57 -10.38 25.41
CA ALA A 228 12.88 -9.32 24.68
C ALA A 228 12.82 -9.67 23.19
N HIS A 229 12.06 -8.88 22.43
CA HIS A 229 12.05 -8.96 20.98
C HIS A 229 12.39 -7.60 20.38
N THR A 230 13.04 -7.61 19.22
CA THR A 230 13.47 -6.40 18.51
C THR A 230 13.39 -6.62 17.00
N THR A 231 13.29 -5.54 16.23
CA THR A 231 13.50 -5.58 14.77
C THR A 231 14.92 -5.16 14.37
N GLY A 232 15.72 -4.68 15.33
CA GLY A 232 17.13 -4.35 15.13
C GLY A 232 18.03 -5.57 15.31
N ASP A 233 19.30 -5.42 14.95
CA ASP A 233 20.28 -6.49 15.11
C ASP A 233 20.57 -6.83 16.57
N VAL A 234 20.80 -8.12 16.81
CA VAL A 234 21.18 -8.66 18.13
C VAL A 234 22.55 -9.32 17.96
N PRO A 235 23.65 -8.59 18.20
CA PRO A 235 24.99 -9.18 18.13
C PRO A 235 25.17 -10.17 19.28
N ASP A 236 25.92 -11.25 19.04
CA ASP A 236 26.40 -12.12 20.10
C ASP A 236 27.57 -11.45 20.83
N THR A 237 27.35 -11.06 22.09
CA THR A 237 28.36 -10.40 22.92
C THR A 237 28.91 -11.29 24.02
N THR A 238 28.54 -12.58 24.03
CA THR A 238 28.91 -13.52 25.10
C THR A 238 30.42 -13.67 25.29
N ALA A 239 31.19 -13.71 24.20
CA ALA A 239 32.66 -13.81 24.24
C ALA A 239 33.36 -12.57 24.83
N ALA A 240 32.71 -11.41 24.77
CA ALA A 240 33.21 -10.14 25.30
C ALA A 240 32.76 -9.86 26.73
N TRP A 241 31.91 -10.72 27.31
CA TRP A 241 31.33 -10.54 28.64
C TRP A 241 32.30 -10.91 29.77
N ARG A 242 33.33 -10.07 29.95
CA ARG A 242 34.49 -10.34 30.82
C ARG A 242 34.54 -9.52 32.10
N SER A 243 33.73 -8.49 32.22
CA SER A 243 33.74 -7.57 33.36
C SER A 243 32.39 -6.90 33.53
N ASN A 244 32.12 -6.34 34.71
CA ASN A 244 30.89 -5.58 35.00
C ASN A 244 29.62 -6.35 34.64
N THR A 245 29.64 -7.67 34.82
CA THR A 245 28.54 -8.59 34.45
C THR A 245 27.20 -8.27 35.12
N HIS A 246 27.22 -7.43 36.16
CA HIS A 246 26.04 -6.98 36.91
C HIS A 246 25.35 -5.78 36.24
N THR A 247 26.08 -4.97 35.45
CA THR A 247 25.54 -3.81 34.73
C THR A 247 25.47 -4.04 33.22
N THR A 248 26.47 -4.72 32.67
CA THR A 248 26.58 -5.04 31.24
C THR A 248 26.03 -6.44 30.99
N SER A 249 25.13 -6.59 30.02
CA SER A 249 24.60 -7.90 29.64
C SER A 249 25.47 -8.61 28.59
N ALA A 250 25.51 -9.93 28.68
CA ALA A 250 25.81 -10.77 27.52
C ALA A 250 24.51 -10.97 26.73
N ASP A 251 24.53 -10.56 25.47
CA ASP A 251 23.37 -10.61 24.59
C ASP A 251 23.62 -11.67 23.52
N PHE A 252 22.57 -12.40 23.17
CA PHE A 252 22.54 -13.24 21.97
C PHE A 252 21.09 -13.37 21.50
N GLY A 253 20.91 -13.79 20.26
CA GLY A 253 19.57 -13.82 19.67
C GLY A 253 19.50 -14.67 18.43
N ASN A 254 18.27 -14.90 18.00
CA ASN A 254 17.96 -15.58 16.76
C ASN A 254 16.80 -14.85 16.08
N GLU A 255 16.75 -14.98 14.76
CA GLU A 255 15.63 -14.51 13.98
C GLU A 255 14.40 -15.40 14.18
N ILE A 256 13.23 -14.77 14.17
CA ILE A 256 11.90 -15.36 14.05
C ILE A 256 11.33 -14.85 12.72
N ALA A 257 11.44 -15.68 11.69
CA ALA A 257 10.88 -15.38 10.37
C ALA A 257 9.35 -15.51 10.41
N LEU A 258 8.65 -14.44 10.82
CA LEU A 258 7.18 -14.43 10.87
C LEU A 258 6.53 -14.05 9.53
N LEU A 259 7.23 -13.27 8.69
CA LEU A 259 6.74 -12.89 7.36
C LEU A 259 7.12 -13.92 6.30
N ASP A 260 8.34 -14.45 6.38
CA ASP A 260 8.90 -15.38 5.39
C ASP A 260 8.66 -14.87 3.95
N ASP A 261 8.38 -15.75 2.99
CA ASP A 261 8.08 -15.38 1.60
C ASP A 261 6.81 -14.52 1.42
N ASN A 262 5.97 -14.34 2.44
CA ASN A 262 4.73 -13.57 2.30
C ASN A 262 4.98 -12.11 1.94
N ILE A 263 6.08 -11.51 2.41
CA ILE A 263 6.40 -10.11 2.08
C ILE A 263 6.82 -9.95 0.62
N THR A 264 7.61 -10.90 0.10
CA THR A 264 8.02 -10.95 -1.30
C THR A 264 6.81 -11.19 -2.21
N ASN A 265 5.96 -12.16 -1.84
CA ASN A 265 4.74 -12.46 -2.57
C ASN A 265 3.77 -11.28 -2.57
N LEU A 266 3.64 -10.57 -1.45
CA LEU A 266 2.82 -9.37 -1.37
C LEU A 266 3.36 -8.26 -2.27
N ASN A 267 4.65 -7.95 -2.21
CA ASN A 267 5.25 -6.90 -3.05
C ASN A 267 5.06 -7.21 -4.54
N ASN A 268 5.22 -8.47 -4.94
CA ASN A 268 4.93 -8.92 -6.30
C ASN A 268 3.45 -8.72 -6.67
N ALA A 269 2.52 -9.13 -5.80
CA ALA A 269 1.08 -8.95 -6.04
C ALA A 269 0.67 -7.48 -6.13
N LEU A 270 1.26 -6.62 -5.29
CA LEU A 270 1.04 -5.16 -5.34
C LEU A 270 1.58 -4.56 -6.63
N LYS A 271 2.71 -5.06 -7.15
CA LYS A 271 3.25 -4.65 -8.45
C LYS A 271 2.31 -5.04 -9.60
N GLU A 272 1.81 -6.28 -9.61
CA GLU A 272 0.84 -6.71 -10.62
C GLU A 272 -0.46 -5.90 -10.54
N LEU A 273 -0.94 -5.57 -9.34
CA LEU A 273 -2.11 -4.72 -9.15
C LEU A 273 -1.88 -3.30 -9.68
N LYS A 274 -0.69 -2.72 -9.46
CA LYS A 274 -0.30 -1.41 -10.03
C LYS A 274 -0.40 -1.42 -11.56
N GLU A 275 0.02 -2.50 -12.20
CA GLU A 275 0.02 -2.66 -13.66
C GLU A 275 -1.38 -2.94 -14.24
N ALA A 276 -2.31 -3.48 -13.43
CA ALA A 276 -3.66 -3.86 -13.83
C ALA A 276 -4.69 -2.71 -13.77
N ASP A 277 -4.29 -1.44 -13.90
CA ASP A 277 -5.21 -0.30 -13.76
C ASP A 277 -6.33 -0.30 -14.84
N PRO A 278 -7.61 -0.43 -14.46
CA PRO A 278 -8.72 -0.45 -15.41
C PRO A 278 -9.14 0.96 -15.87
N THR A 279 -8.62 2.02 -15.24
CA THR A 279 -9.13 3.39 -15.38
C THR A 279 -9.10 3.87 -16.83
N ALA A 280 -8.01 3.66 -17.55
CA ALA A 280 -7.89 4.12 -18.93
C ALA A 280 -8.91 3.43 -19.86
N ALA A 281 -9.08 2.11 -19.75
CA ALA A 281 -10.03 1.35 -20.55
C ALA A 281 -11.49 1.72 -20.24
N CYS A 282 -11.78 2.08 -19.00
CA CYS A 282 -13.12 2.42 -18.53
C CYS A 282 -13.43 3.93 -18.52
N ALA A 283 -12.47 4.80 -18.88
CA ALA A 283 -12.67 6.26 -18.91
C ALA A 283 -13.48 6.74 -20.12
N ALA A 284 -13.47 5.97 -21.21
CA ALA A 284 -14.18 6.28 -22.44
C ALA A 284 -15.69 6.45 -22.17
N LYS A 285 -16.27 7.60 -22.55
CA LYS A 285 -17.72 7.82 -22.46
C LYS A 285 -18.36 7.55 -23.81
N ILE A 286 -19.29 6.61 -23.89
CA ILE A 286 -19.90 6.27 -25.19
C ILE A 286 -20.86 7.35 -25.72
N THR A 287 -21.21 8.32 -24.88
CA THR A 287 -21.98 9.51 -25.27
C THR A 287 -21.11 10.58 -25.93
N ASP A 288 -19.79 10.45 -25.85
CA ASP A 288 -18.85 11.33 -26.54
C ASP A 288 -18.55 10.76 -27.93
N TYR A 289 -19.01 11.49 -28.94
CA TYR A 289 -18.79 11.13 -30.35
C TYR A 289 -17.31 11.01 -30.69
N SER A 290 -16.44 11.85 -30.14
CA SER A 290 -15.01 11.82 -30.44
C SER A 290 -14.34 10.54 -29.93
N THR A 291 -14.78 10.04 -28.78
CA THR A 291 -14.37 8.75 -28.22
C THR A 291 -14.82 7.60 -29.13
N ILE A 292 -16.09 7.60 -29.55
CA ILE A 292 -16.65 6.56 -30.42
C ILE A 292 -16.00 6.54 -31.80
N ALA A 293 -15.87 7.69 -32.44
CA ALA A 293 -15.36 7.82 -33.81
C ALA A 293 -13.89 7.44 -33.96
N ARG A 294 -13.12 7.47 -32.86
CA ARG A 294 -11.71 7.04 -32.82
C ARG A 294 -11.55 5.53 -32.80
N THR A 295 -12.57 4.76 -32.40
CA THR A 295 -12.49 3.30 -32.37
C THR A 295 -12.29 2.73 -33.78
N GLY A 296 -11.48 1.68 -33.89
CA GLY A 296 -11.28 0.99 -35.17
C GLY A 296 -12.57 0.34 -35.68
N LEU A 297 -13.42 -0.13 -34.75
CA LEU A 297 -14.68 -0.77 -35.10
C LEU A 297 -15.71 0.23 -35.64
N PHE A 298 -15.82 1.44 -35.07
CA PHE A 298 -16.66 2.51 -35.63
C PHE A 298 -16.31 2.75 -37.11
N LYS A 299 -15.02 2.97 -37.40
CA LYS A 299 -14.57 3.28 -38.77
C LYS A 299 -14.93 2.18 -39.75
N ARG A 300 -14.71 0.91 -39.39
CA ARG A 300 -15.07 -0.25 -40.22
C ARG A 300 -16.58 -0.31 -40.47
N LEU A 301 -17.37 -0.23 -39.40
CA LEU A 301 -18.83 -0.31 -39.50
C LEU A 301 -19.42 0.89 -40.26
N ALA A 302 -18.89 2.10 -40.07
CA ALA A 302 -19.32 3.28 -40.80
C ALA A 302 -19.06 3.15 -42.30
N ILE A 303 -17.88 2.66 -42.70
CA ILE A 303 -17.57 2.39 -44.12
C ILE A 303 -18.56 1.37 -44.71
N ARG A 304 -18.84 0.29 -43.96
CA ARG A 304 -19.71 -0.78 -44.44
C ARG A 304 -21.18 -0.39 -44.52
N THR A 305 -21.68 0.32 -43.51
CA THR A 305 -23.12 0.63 -43.35
C THR A 305 -23.49 1.96 -43.99
N LEU A 306 -22.73 3.03 -43.73
CA LEU A 306 -23.04 4.37 -44.21
C LEU A 306 -22.53 4.60 -45.65
N LEU A 307 -21.31 4.14 -45.95
CA LEU A 307 -20.69 4.34 -47.27
C LEU A 307 -20.95 3.19 -48.25
N GLN A 308 -21.53 2.07 -47.80
CA GLN A 308 -21.81 0.87 -48.59
C GLN A 308 -20.59 0.29 -49.35
N LYS A 309 -19.37 0.58 -48.89
CA LYS A 309 -18.12 0.10 -49.52
C LYS A 309 -17.56 -1.09 -48.77
N GLN A 310 -17.98 -2.30 -49.14
CA GLN A 310 -17.62 -3.54 -48.44
C GLN A 310 -16.13 -3.96 -48.59
N GLY A 311 -15.35 -3.36 -49.51
CA GLY A 311 -14.00 -3.82 -49.87
C GLY A 311 -12.80 -2.97 -49.40
N ASN A 312 -12.99 -1.90 -48.61
CA ASN A 312 -11.91 -0.97 -48.26
C ASN A 312 -11.22 -1.24 -46.90
N GLU A 313 -11.36 -2.44 -46.34
CA GLU A 313 -10.79 -2.85 -45.05
C GLU A 313 -9.27 -3.13 -45.11
N LYS A 314 -8.43 -2.21 -45.59
CA LYS A 314 -6.98 -2.36 -45.44
C LYS A 314 -6.49 -1.68 -44.16
N ARG A 315 -6.05 -2.50 -43.20
CA ARG A 315 -5.12 -2.06 -42.15
C ARG A 315 -3.91 -1.46 -42.87
N ARG A 316 -3.53 -0.21 -42.60
CA ARG A 316 -2.18 0.25 -42.92
C ARG A 316 -1.22 -0.61 -42.10
N GLN A 317 -0.76 -1.73 -42.67
CA GLN A 317 0.47 -2.37 -42.21
C GLN A 317 1.60 -1.40 -42.50
N ALA A 318 2.42 -1.13 -41.49
CA ALA A 318 3.67 -0.41 -41.68
C ALA A 318 4.47 -1.16 -42.75
N ARG A 319 4.87 -0.45 -43.82
CA ARG A 319 5.87 -0.95 -44.76
C ARG A 319 7.15 -1.25 -43.98
N PRO A 320 7.79 -2.42 -44.18
CA PRO A 320 9.20 -2.55 -43.84
C PRO A 320 9.97 -1.56 -44.72
N LYS A 321 10.86 -0.77 -44.12
CA LYS A 321 11.82 0.04 -44.88
C LYS A 321 12.86 -0.89 -45.52
N PRO A 322 13.30 -0.60 -46.76
CA PRO A 322 14.45 -1.28 -47.36
C PRO A 322 15.74 -0.99 -46.59
#